data_AF-A0A8H6F0Y0-F1
#
_entry.id   AF-A0A8H6F0Y0-F1
#
_cell.length_a   1.000
_cell.length_b   1.000
_cell.length_c   1.000
_cell.angle_alpha   90.00
_cell.angle_beta   90.00
_cell.angle_gamma   90.00
#
_symmetry.space_group_name_H-M   'P 1'
#
loop_
_entity.id
_entity.type
_entity.pdbx_description
1 polymer ?
#
loop_
_entity_poly.entity_id
_entity_poly.type
_entity_poly.pdbx_seq_one_letter_code
_entity_poly.pdbx_strand_id
1 'polypeptide(L)'
;MFYPYLNWINHYKEVLLNPSPFTLKNDKQSPNSQTRDISLRGILYTNISVQDTSDGKLLSNLLNLDVLETIRVICQTNKKIPCKTAPPQLEAIKSKLHDEKYYENKRLQLYSSKILRERRIILKIVTELLNNKSNSYASSSIQNLGKEIFLSKQYLESLIESIGKASQSLMKRSYITGINKEIDETIHNETVLFCIEACKVLIELSVQNANVDAQAVHSWFKLMRDTNYSVALGPYVSYHEAFSILQGLFTVLTIQYLNLNNSFDSSMKLCPAHIWQMYSWSIILLRKFYFLQEYPELPNSEKFLSQFNLSQLEHTINLVNQKCDNLDVFSSLKKLNELLKFDKLYSAILSTLIIASLPLITLTSEVTSCILSIIGNCPNNVIESFFENNATQNAIIIARTKFPLILSPYIQVASINGNFALHEFNDLKSYIQVFKKEEFNNMYQIDDQNTELVKTTKFIDVYPPFEANKKLSMVLSLGTKAKILPSANPDEVLVTFLYNYNGWAFLGRVLQNVSKIFNNSDSETMELVINILNY
;
A
#
# COMPACT_ATOMS: atom_id res chain seq x y z
N MET A 1 -12.91 -20.64 28.34
CA MET A 1 -11.65 -20.91 27.61
C MET A 1 -10.78 -19.66 27.37
N PHE A 2 -11.32 -18.43 27.41
CA PHE A 2 -10.56 -17.17 27.17
C PHE A 2 -9.85 -16.54 28.39
N TYR A 3 -10.16 -16.98 29.62
CA TYR A 3 -9.64 -16.40 30.86
C TYR A 3 -8.09 -16.41 30.98
N PRO A 4 -7.36 -17.46 30.55
CA PRO A 4 -5.90 -17.47 30.63
C PRO A 4 -5.23 -16.41 29.74
N TYR A 5 -5.81 -16.12 28.57
CA TYR A 5 -5.26 -15.16 27.62
C TYR A 5 -5.45 -13.70 28.08
N LEU A 6 -6.61 -13.39 28.64
CA LEU A 6 -6.91 -12.08 29.24
C LEU A 6 -5.95 -11.78 30.41
N ASN A 7 -5.74 -12.76 31.29
CA ASN A 7 -4.78 -12.61 32.37
C ASN A 7 -3.35 -12.44 31.84
N TRP A 8 -2.96 -13.16 30.78
CA TRP A 8 -1.66 -12.98 30.15
C TRP A 8 -1.48 -11.54 29.61
N ILE A 9 -2.46 -11.04 28.87
CA ILE A 9 -2.43 -9.68 28.31
C ILE A 9 -2.25 -8.63 29.42
N ASN A 10 -2.96 -8.77 30.54
CA ASN A 10 -2.86 -7.85 31.67
C ASN A 10 -1.48 -7.91 32.35
N HIS A 11 -0.90 -9.10 32.55
CA HIS A 11 0.44 -9.23 33.10
C HIS A 11 1.49 -8.60 32.16
N TYR A 12 1.34 -8.74 30.84
CA TYR A 12 2.29 -8.27 29.83
C TYR A 12 2.02 -6.85 29.31
N LYS A 13 1.11 -6.10 29.95
CA LYS A 13 0.71 -4.74 29.55
C LYS A 13 1.91 -3.82 29.29
N GLU A 14 2.87 -3.75 30.20
CA GLU A 14 4.05 -2.86 30.05
C GLU A 14 4.90 -3.18 28.82
N VAL A 15 4.96 -4.46 28.43
CA VAL A 15 5.74 -4.90 27.26
C VAL A 15 5.00 -4.54 25.98
N LEU A 16 3.68 -4.69 25.96
CA LEU A 16 2.82 -4.32 24.84
C LEU A 16 2.80 -2.81 24.59
N LEU A 17 2.95 -2.00 25.66
CA LEU A 17 3.07 -0.54 25.60
C LEU A 17 4.48 -0.05 25.21
N ASN A 18 5.42 -0.94 24.90
CA ASN A 18 6.75 -0.59 24.41
C ASN A 18 6.93 -1.04 22.94
N PRO A 19 7.13 -0.10 21.99
CA PRO A 19 7.30 -0.44 20.57
C PRO A 19 8.66 -1.08 20.24
N SER A 20 9.61 -1.08 21.17
CA SER A 20 10.80 -1.93 21.11
C SER A 20 10.81 -2.85 22.33
N PRO A 21 10.13 -4.00 22.25
CA PRO A 21 10.03 -4.93 23.38
C PRO A 21 11.41 -5.39 23.84
N PHE A 22 11.57 -5.55 25.16
CA PHE A 22 12.82 -5.98 25.83
C PHE A 22 14.00 -5.03 25.68
N THR A 23 13.80 -3.77 25.28
CA THR A 23 14.88 -2.77 25.32
C THR A 23 15.38 -2.57 26.74
N LEU A 24 16.70 -2.38 26.92
CA LEU A 24 17.33 -2.10 28.21
C LEU A 24 16.59 -0.98 28.96
N LYS A 25 16.07 -1.30 30.14
CA LYS A 25 15.69 -0.28 31.14
C LYS A 25 16.95 0.06 31.94
N ASN A 26 17.15 1.32 32.32
CA ASN A 26 18.34 1.83 33.03
C ASN A 26 18.55 1.22 34.44
N ASP A 27 17.80 0.19 34.83
CA ASP A 27 17.82 -0.39 36.17
C ASP A 27 18.91 -1.47 36.29
N LYS A 28 19.86 -1.17 37.18
CA LYS A 28 21.11 -1.89 37.46
C LYS A 28 20.91 -3.23 38.21
N GLN A 29 19.89 -4.02 37.91
CA GLN A 29 19.72 -5.33 38.53
C GLN A 29 20.16 -6.45 37.58
N SER A 30 21.48 -6.58 37.39
CA SER A 30 22.02 -7.79 36.77
C SER A 30 21.96 -8.94 37.79
N PRO A 31 21.25 -10.04 37.52
CA PRO A 31 21.21 -11.18 38.43
C PRO A 31 22.62 -11.77 38.66
N ASN A 32 22.90 -12.21 39.88
CA ASN A 32 24.16 -12.90 40.20
C ASN A 32 24.23 -14.25 39.48
N SER A 33 25.42 -14.80 39.28
CA SER A 33 25.62 -16.11 38.63
C SER A 33 24.96 -17.28 39.35
N GLN A 34 24.54 -17.09 40.61
CA GLN A 34 23.87 -18.08 41.46
C GLN A 34 22.35 -17.88 41.57
N THR A 35 21.76 -16.96 40.80
CA THR A 35 20.31 -16.70 40.84
C THR A 35 19.55 -17.93 40.33
N ARG A 36 18.86 -18.64 41.24
CA ARG A 36 18.06 -19.83 40.91
C ARG A 36 16.65 -19.50 40.44
N ASP A 37 16.13 -18.36 40.89
CA ASP A 37 14.78 -17.92 40.58
C ASP A 37 14.78 -16.43 40.19
N ILE A 38 14.01 -16.05 39.17
CA ILE A 38 13.70 -14.65 38.86
C ILE A 38 12.20 -14.43 38.94
N SER A 39 11.78 -13.27 39.45
CA SER A 39 10.38 -12.85 39.41
C SER A 39 10.22 -11.73 38.40
N LEU A 40 9.29 -11.88 37.47
CA LEU A 40 9.05 -10.90 36.43
C LEU A 40 7.57 -10.81 36.11
N ARG A 41 7.01 -9.60 36.21
CA ARG A 41 5.55 -9.33 36.10
C ARG A 41 4.68 -10.20 37.02
N GLY A 42 5.14 -10.44 38.25
CA GLY A 42 4.44 -11.26 39.24
C GLY A 42 4.49 -12.77 38.97
N ILE A 43 5.23 -13.22 37.95
CA ILE A 43 5.43 -14.63 37.64
C ILE A 43 6.81 -15.05 38.13
N LEU A 44 6.86 -16.09 38.97
CA LEU A 44 8.11 -16.69 39.44
C LEU A 44 8.62 -17.72 38.43
N TYR A 45 9.82 -17.53 37.93
CA TYR A 45 10.53 -18.44 37.07
C TYR A 45 11.61 -19.15 37.87
N THR A 46 11.38 -20.43 38.16
CA THR A 46 12.29 -21.27 38.95
C THR A 46 13.16 -22.18 38.11
N ASN A 47 14.19 -22.74 38.76
CA ASN A 47 15.15 -23.72 38.22
C ASN A 47 16.06 -23.14 37.12
N ILE A 48 16.51 -21.90 37.29
CA ILE A 48 17.45 -21.26 36.38
C ILE A 48 18.85 -21.80 36.67
N SER A 49 19.50 -22.35 35.64
CA SER A 49 20.86 -22.86 35.78
C SER A 49 21.89 -21.73 35.69
N VAL A 50 23.12 -22.00 36.16
CA VAL A 50 24.26 -21.08 36.00
C VAL A 50 24.54 -20.82 34.51
N GLN A 51 24.36 -21.85 33.67
CA GLN A 51 24.50 -21.72 32.21
C GLN A 51 23.46 -20.78 31.62
N ASP A 52 22.19 -20.86 32.05
CA ASP A 52 21.12 -19.97 31.57
C ASP A 52 21.41 -18.51 31.91
N THR A 53 21.98 -18.26 33.09
CA THR A 53 22.37 -16.92 33.52
C THR A 53 23.56 -16.41 32.71
N SER A 54 24.52 -17.28 32.40
CA SER A 54 25.68 -16.95 31.56
C SER A 54 25.27 -16.64 30.12
N ASP A 55 24.53 -17.55 29.49
CA ASP A 55 24.02 -17.41 28.12
C ASP A 55 23.09 -16.19 28.02
N GLY A 56 22.27 -15.95 29.04
CA GLY A 56 21.39 -14.80 29.12
C GLY A 56 22.13 -13.46 29.18
N LYS A 57 23.20 -13.36 29.97
CA LYS A 57 24.06 -12.15 29.99
C LYS A 57 24.79 -11.94 28.67
N LEU A 58 25.32 -13.02 28.08
CA LEU A 58 26.01 -12.97 26.80
C LEU A 58 25.06 -12.48 25.70
N LEU A 59 23.88 -13.08 25.57
CA LEU A 59 22.90 -12.72 24.54
C LEU A 59 22.26 -11.35 24.79
N SER A 60 22.03 -10.97 26.05
CA SER A 60 21.55 -9.63 26.40
C SER A 60 22.52 -8.53 25.95
N ASN A 61 23.81 -8.71 26.21
CA ASN A 61 24.84 -7.76 25.76
C ASN A 61 24.94 -7.72 24.23
N LEU A 62 24.90 -8.88 23.59
CA LEU A 62 25.04 -9.02 22.14
C LEU A 62 23.84 -8.44 21.39
N LEU A 63 22.62 -8.66 21.88
CA LEU A 63 21.37 -8.17 21.27
C LEU A 63 20.95 -6.78 21.79
N ASN A 64 21.67 -6.24 22.78
CA ASN A 64 21.34 -5.00 23.48
C ASN A 64 19.93 -4.99 24.09
N LEU A 65 19.59 -6.06 24.82
CA LEU A 65 18.27 -6.32 25.43
C LEU A 65 18.36 -6.43 26.95
N ASP A 66 17.22 -6.31 27.63
CA ASP A 66 17.07 -6.54 29.06
C ASP A 66 17.53 -7.97 29.45
N VAL A 67 18.43 -8.05 30.44
CA VAL A 67 19.02 -9.30 30.93
C VAL A 67 17.95 -10.24 31.50
N LEU A 68 17.01 -9.71 32.30
CA LEU A 68 15.99 -10.52 32.96
C LEU A 68 14.99 -11.07 31.95
N GLU A 69 14.62 -10.30 30.94
CA GLU A 69 13.78 -10.79 29.84
C GLU A 69 14.49 -11.88 29.04
N THR A 70 15.77 -11.69 28.76
CA THR A 70 16.58 -12.66 28.04
C THR A 70 16.64 -14.00 28.80
N ILE A 71 16.95 -13.96 30.11
CA ILE A 71 16.99 -15.15 30.97
C ILE A 71 15.60 -15.81 31.08
N ARG A 72 14.53 -15.03 31.17
CA ARG A 72 13.15 -15.56 31.18
C ARG A 72 12.88 -16.41 29.94
N VAL A 73 13.18 -15.86 28.75
CA VAL A 73 12.94 -16.58 27.49
C VAL A 73 13.78 -17.86 27.41
N ILE A 74 15.04 -17.81 27.85
CA ILE A 74 15.92 -18.99 27.91
C ILE A 74 15.32 -20.06 28.82
N CYS A 75 14.94 -19.69 30.05
CA CYS A 75 14.33 -20.61 31.01
C CYS A 75 13.06 -21.27 30.45
N GLN A 76 12.17 -20.50 29.84
CA GLN A 76 10.96 -21.04 29.20
C GLN A 76 11.27 -21.92 27.99
N THR A 77 12.31 -21.58 27.23
CA THR A 77 12.76 -22.37 26.08
C THR A 77 13.30 -23.72 26.56
N ASN A 78 14.15 -23.75 27.59
CA ASN A 78 14.71 -24.98 28.14
C ASN A 78 13.66 -25.92 28.74
N LYS A 79 12.61 -25.36 29.36
CA LYS A 79 11.48 -26.18 29.85
C LYS A 79 10.74 -26.90 28.71
N LYS A 80 10.72 -26.33 27.50
CA LYS A 80 10.03 -26.90 26.32
C LYS A 80 10.94 -27.75 25.45
N ILE A 81 12.18 -27.30 25.26
CA ILE A 81 13.19 -27.91 24.41
C ILE A 81 14.49 -27.93 25.21
N PRO A 82 14.73 -28.98 26.01
CA PRO A 82 15.97 -29.11 26.77
C PRO A 82 17.17 -29.19 25.82
N CYS A 83 18.05 -28.20 25.88
CA CYS A 83 19.27 -28.21 25.08
C CYS A 83 20.23 -29.29 25.58
N LYS A 84 20.69 -30.16 24.68
CA LYS A 84 21.76 -31.12 25.00
C LYS A 84 23.06 -30.35 25.20
N THR A 85 23.61 -30.40 26.40
CA THR A 85 24.88 -29.74 26.76
C THR A 85 26.11 -30.58 26.42
N ALA A 86 25.92 -31.84 26.05
CA ALA A 86 26.96 -32.80 25.69
C ALA A 86 26.52 -33.67 24.50
N PRO A 87 27.47 -34.22 23.70
CA PRO A 87 27.16 -35.23 22.71
C PRO A 87 26.44 -36.42 23.38
N PRO A 88 25.38 -36.97 22.78
CA PRO A 88 24.76 -38.16 23.32
C PRO A 88 25.79 -39.30 23.30
N GLN A 89 25.95 -39.98 24.44
CA GLN A 89 26.94 -41.07 24.65
C GLN A 89 26.85 -42.20 23.60
N LEU A 90 25.78 -42.26 22.80
CA LEU A 90 25.49 -43.27 21.78
C LEU A 90 25.69 -42.83 20.31
N GLU A 91 25.92 -41.54 20.00
CA GLU A 91 26.14 -41.08 18.60
C GLU A 91 27.60 -41.13 18.13
N ALA A 92 28.47 -41.82 18.87
CA ALA A 92 29.89 -42.01 18.54
C ALA A 92 30.16 -42.81 17.23
N ILE A 93 29.14 -43.13 16.42
CA ILE A 93 29.24 -44.06 15.29
C ILE A 93 29.05 -43.41 13.90
N LYS A 94 28.88 -42.07 13.77
CA LYS A 94 28.80 -41.44 12.43
C LYS A 94 29.77 -40.25 12.21
N SER A 95 30.97 -40.63 11.75
CA SER A 95 31.99 -39.95 10.91
C SER A 95 32.31 -38.43 10.96
N LYS A 96 31.72 -37.60 11.82
CA LYS A 96 32.31 -36.31 12.24
C LYS A 96 31.88 -36.01 13.68
N LEU A 97 32.81 -36.18 14.62
CA LEU A 97 32.58 -35.73 16.01
C LEU A 97 32.42 -34.21 16.00
N HIS A 98 31.29 -33.73 16.52
CA HIS A 98 31.07 -32.32 16.74
C HIS A 98 31.68 -31.92 18.09
N ASP A 99 32.54 -30.90 18.10
CA ASP A 99 33.14 -30.38 19.34
C ASP A 99 32.10 -29.69 20.25
N GLU A 100 32.42 -29.49 21.52
CA GLU A 100 31.54 -28.81 22.50
C GLU A 100 31.06 -27.43 22.01
N LYS A 101 31.93 -26.70 21.29
CA LYS A 101 31.62 -25.40 20.68
C LYS A 101 30.48 -25.47 19.65
N TYR A 102 30.30 -26.61 18.99
CA TYR A 102 29.16 -26.81 18.07
C TYR A 102 27.83 -26.84 18.84
N TYR A 103 27.77 -27.59 19.94
CA TYR A 103 26.57 -27.68 20.78
C TYR A 103 26.25 -26.36 21.49
N GLU A 104 27.28 -25.65 21.96
CA GLU A 104 27.14 -24.29 22.50
C GLU A 104 26.56 -23.32 21.45
N ASN A 105 27.12 -23.29 20.24
CA ASN A 105 26.62 -22.44 19.16
C ASN A 105 25.18 -22.75 18.77
N LYS A 106 24.81 -24.04 18.66
CA LYS A 106 23.42 -24.44 18.36
C LYS A 106 22.46 -24.01 19.47
N ARG A 107 22.88 -24.09 20.74
CA ARG A 107 22.10 -23.63 21.89
C ARG A 107 21.91 -22.10 21.85
N LEU A 108 22.99 -21.34 21.67
CA LEU A 108 22.92 -19.87 21.57
C LEU A 108 22.09 -19.41 20.37
N GLN A 109 22.16 -20.12 19.23
CA GLN A 109 21.33 -19.88 18.06
C GLN A 109 19.84 -20.09 18.38
N LEU A 110 19.49 -21.20 19.04
CA LEU A 110 18.10 -21.47 19.44
C LEU A 110 17.56 -20.37 20.35
N TYR A 111 18.32 -19.97 21.37
CA TYR A 111 17.91 -18.91 22.30
C TYR A 111 17.76 -17.58 21.58
N SER A 112 18.73 -17.18 20.77
CA SER A 112 18.68 -15.94 19.97
C SER A 112 17.42 -15.89 19.09
N SER A 113 17.12 -17.01 18.41
CA SER A 113 15.91 -17.13 17.59
C SER A 113 14.63 -16.96 18.42
N LYS A 114 14.54 -17.60 19.60
CA LYS A 114 13.34 -17.49 20.45
C LYS A 114 13.15 -16.09 21.02
N ILE A 115 14.22 -15.45 21.49
CA ILE A 115 14.19 -14.09 22.04
C ILE A 115 13.71 -13.09 20.98
N LEU A 116 14.36 -13.07 19.81
CA LEU A 116 14.03 -12.12 18.76
C LEU A 116 12.64 -12.39 18.15
N ARG A 117 12.28 -13.65 17.97
CA ARG A 117 10.94 -14.03 17.51
C ARG A 117 9.86 -13.58 18.49
N GLU A 118 10.10 -13.68 19.80
CA GLU A 118 9.12 -13.23 20.80
C GLU A 118 8.91 -11.71 20.74
N ARG A 119 9.96 -10.91 20.54
CA ARG A 119 9.84 -9.46 20.30
C ARG A 119 8.92 -9.15 19.12
N ARG A 120 9.10 -9.88 18.02
CA ARG A 120 8.25 -9.74 16.83
C ARG A 120 6.81 -10.20 17.09
N ILE A 121 6.60 -11.28 17.84
CA ILE A 121 5.25 -11.75 18.20
C ILE A 121 4.52 -10.71 19.05
N ILE A 122 5.21 -10.00 19.94
CA ILE A 122 4.61 -8.91 20.71
C ILE A 122 4.06 -7.83 19.80
N LEU A 123 4.79 -7.43 18.76
CA LEU A 123 4.28 -6.46 17.76
C LEU A 123 3.07 -7.00 16.99
N LYS A 124 3.06 -8.29 16.64
CA LYS A 124 1.87 -8.93 16.03
C LYS A 124 0.64 -8.83 16.94
N ILE A 125 0.83 -9.06 18.24
CA ILE A 125 -0.25 -8.92 19.22
C ILE A 125 -0.72 -7.46 19.28
N VAL A 126 0.20 -6.49 19.23
CA VAL A 126 -0.16 -5.06 19.18
C VAL A 126 -1.02 -4.74 17.96
N THR A 127 -0.68 -5.25 16.77
CA THR A 127 -1.52 -5.10 15.57
C THR A 127 -2.94 -5.62 15.83
N GLU A 128 -3.09 -6.80 16.43
CA GLU A 128 -4.41 -7.35 16.77
C GLU A 128 -5.16 -6.51 17.81
N LEU A 129 -4.46 -5.93 18.80
CA LEU A 129 -5.07 -5.02 19.77
C LEU A 129 -5.57 -3.74 19.11
N LEU A 130 -4.81 -3.17 18.17
CA LEU A 130 -5.20 -1.98 17.42
C LEU A 130 -6.39 -2.25 16.49
N ASN A 131 -6.41 -3.41 15.81
CA ASN A 131 -7.54 -3.82 14.96
C ASN A 131 -8.84 -3.97 15.77
N ASN A 132 -8.73 -4.43 17.02
CA ASN A 132 -9.88 -4.67 17.89
C ASN A 132 -10.20 -3.51 18.84
N LYS A 133 -9.53 -2.35 18.72
CA LYS A 133 -9.72 -1.18 19.61
C LYS A 133 -11.16 -0.67 19.68
N SER A 134 -11.91 -0.80 18.58
CA SER A 134 -13.31 -0.36 18.44
C SER A 134 -14.28 -1.54 18.24
N ASN A 135 -13.81 -2.79 18.35
CA ASN A 135 -14.64 -3.95 18.13
C ASN A 135 -15.51 -4.25 19.35
N SER A 136 -16.83 -4.12 19.23
CA SER A 136 -17.79 -4.37 20.32
C SER A 136 -17.80 -5.83 20.80
N TYR A 137 -17.37 -6.78 19.97
CA TYR A 137 -17.24 -8.19 20.33
C TYR A 137 -15.95 -8.52 21.08
N ALA A 138 -14.96 -7.61 21.09
CA ALA A 138 -13.72 -7.79 21.84
C ALA A 138 -13.92 -7.46 23.32
N SER A 139 -13.11 -8.05 24.20
CA SER A 139 -13.17 -7.76 25.64
C SER A 139 -12.76 -6.31 25.95
N SER A 140 -13.26 -5.76 27.06
CA SER A 140 -12.91 -4.40 27.49
C SER A 140 -11.41 -4.22 27.70
N SER A 141 -10.69 -5.23 28.22
CA SER A 141 -9.23 -5.18 28.36
C SER A 141 -8.51 -5.02 27.01
N ILE A 142 -8.93 -5.77 25.98
CA ILE A 142 -8.34 -5.67 24.64
C ILE A 142 -8.64 -4.30 24.02
N GLN A 143 -9.89 -3.85 24.10
CA GLN A 143 -10.29 -2.55 23.59
C GLN A 143 -9.52 -1.41 24.29
N ASN A 144 -9.41 -1.45 25.62
CA ASN A 144 -8.75 -0.41 26.41
C ASN A 144 -7.25 -0.35 26.10
N LEU A 145 -6.57 -1.49 25.98
CA LEU A 145 -5.16 -1.52 25.62
C LEU A 145 -4.94 -1.05 24.18
N GLY A 146 -5.77 -1.48 23.23
CA GLY A 146 -5.73 -0.99 21.86
C GLY A 146 -5.90 0.53 21.79
N LYS A 147 -6.85 1.09 22.54
CA LYS A 147 -7.07 2.54 22.67
C LYS A 147 -5.90 3.25 23.33
N GLU A 148 -5.33 2.68 24.40
CA GLU A 148 -4.17 3.25 25.11
C GLU A 148 -2.95 3.34 24.19
N ILE A 149 -2.67 2.29 23.41
CA ILE A 149 -1.61 2.31 22.38
C ILE A 149 -1.93 3.34 21.31
N PHE A 150 -3.16 3.36 20.79
CA PHE A 150 -3.60 4.28 19.74
C PHE A 150 -3.46 5.75 20.15
N LEU A 151 -3.80 6.08 21.39
CA LEU A 151 -3.74 7.44 21.93
C LEU A 151 -2.32 7.85 22.38
N SER A 152 -1.36 6.93 22.43
CA SER A 152 -0.01 7.20 22.91
C SER A 152 0.87 7.80 21.81
N LYS A 153 1.07 9.12 21.86
CA LYS A 153 2.03 9.84 21.00
C LYS A 153 3.45 9.29 21.15
N GLN A 154 3.86 9.00 22.39
CA GLN A 154 5.20 8.48 22.68
C GLN A 154 5.42 7.10 22.04
N TYR A 155 4.38 6.25 21.99
CA TYR A 155 4.46 4.95 21.33
C TYR A 155 4.74 5.12 19.83
N LEU A 156 4.02 6.04 19.18
CA LEU A 156 4.19 6.33 17.76
C LEU A 156 5.62 6.82 17.43
N GLU A 157 6.12 7.81 18.16
CA GLU A 157 7.47 8.36 17.95
C GLU A 157 8.55 7.32 18.22
N SER A 158 8.41 6.55 19.32
CA SER A 158 9.37 5.50 19.69
C SER A 158 9.35 4.34 18.69
N LEU A 159 8.22 4.06 18.04
CA LEU A 159 8.11 3.06 16.99
C LEU A 159 8.87 3.49 15.72
N ILE A 160 8.74 4.75 15.30
CA ILE A 160 9.53 5.31 14.19
C ILE A 160 11.03 5.22 14.51
N GLU A 161 11.43 5.60 15.73
CA GLU A 161 12.82 5.49 16.18
C GLU A 161 13.32 4.03 16.16
N SER A 162 12.48 3.08 16.57
CA SER A 162 12.80 1.65 16.59
C SER A 162 13.02 1.10 15.18
N ILE A 163 12.18 1.49 14.21
CA ILE A 163 12.37 1.16 12.79
C ILE A 163 13.69 1.76 12.29
N GLY A 164 14.00 3.00 12.68
CA GLY A 164 15.24 3.67 12.31
C GLY A 164 16.49 2.98 12.86
N LYS A 165 16.49 2.62 14.15
CA LYS A 165 17.58 1.87 14.79
C LYS A 165 17.80 0.51 14.12
N ALA A 166 16.72 -0.23 13.81
CA ALA A 166 16.81 -1.53 13.15
C ALA A 166 17.33 -1.39 11.70
N SER A 167 16.88 -0.37 10.96
CA SER A 167 17.37 -0.07 9.61
C SER A 167 18.87 0.28 9.62
N GLN A 168 19.30 1.13 10.55
CA GLN A 168 20.71 1.46 10.74
C GLN A 168 21.55 0.25 11.14
N SER A 169 20.99 -0.66 11.96
CA SER A 169 21.67 -1.91 12.35
C SER A 169 21.96 -2.80 11.14
N LEU A 170 21.01 -2.91 10.21
CA LEU A 170 21.20 -3.63 8.94
C LEU A 170 22.29 -2.98 8.08
N MET A 171 22.23 -1.65 7.89
CA MET A 171 23.20 -0.92 7.06
C MET A 171 24.62 -0.97 7.63
N LYS A 172 24.77 -0.87 8.96
CA LYS A 172 26.07 -0.93 9.64
C LYS A 172 26.56 -2.36 9.88
N ARG A 173 25.76 -3.37 9.52
CA ARG A 173 26.04 -4.79 9.75
C ARG A 173 26.33 -5.13 11.22
N SER A 174 25.67 -4.45 12.16
CA SER A 174 25.84 -4.72 13.59
C SER A 174 25.30 -6.07 14.05
N TYR A 175 24.64 -6.82 13.15
CA TYR A 175 24.25 -8.21 13.37
C TYR A 175 25.43 -9.20 13.27
N ILE A 176 26.61 -8.78 12.82
CA ILE A 176 27.81 -9.62 12.78
C ILE A 176 28.43 -9.66 14.18
N THR A 177 28.26 -10.79 14.87
CA THR A 177 28.67 -10.96 16.27
C THR A 177 30.07 -11.53 16.42
N GLY A 178 30.59 -12.20 15.39
CA GLY A 178 31.86 -12.93 15.43
C GLY A 178 31.80 -14.27 16.17
N ILE A 179 30.63 -14.70 16.67
CA ILE A 179 30.46 -15.99 17.36
C ILE A 179 30.30 -17.13 16.35
N ASN A 180 29.27 -17.04 15.51
CA ASN A 180 28.93 -18.05 14.51
C ASN A 180 28.07 -17.44 13.39
N LYS A 181 28.34 -17.80 12.15
CA LYS A 181 27.59 -17.33 10.98
C LYS A 181 26.09 -17.61 11.05
N GLU A 182 25.69 -18.78 11.57
CA GLU A 182 24.27 -19.15 11.70
C GLU A 182 23.53 -18.25 12.73
N ILE A 183 24.24 -17.75 13.75
CA ILE A 183 23.70 -16.80 14.72
C ILE A 183 23.55 -15.43 14.06
N ASP A 184 24.57 -14.98 13.32
CA ASP A 184 24.55 -13.71 12.59
C ASP A 184 23.40 -13.69 11.56
N GLU A 185 23.21 -14.79 10.81
CA GLU A 185 22.09 -14.98 9.89
C GLU A 185 20.74 -14.94 10.61
N THR A 186 20.64 -15.54 11.80
CA THR A 186 19.41 -15.51 12.62
C THR A 186 19.07 -14.08 13.06
N ILE A 187 20.07 -13.33 13.54
CA ILE A 187 19.90 -11.94 13.99
C ILE A 187 19.52 -11.04 12.82
N HIS A 188 20.20 -11.20 11.69
CA HIS A 188 19.89 -10.48 10.46
C HIS A 188 18.43 -10.71 10.04
N ASN A 189 18.02 -11.97 9.92
CA ASN A 189 16.69 -12.34 9.44
C ASN A 189 15.58 -11.84 10.38
N GLU A 190 15.74 -12.01 11.70
CA GLU A 190 14.76 -11.50 12.65
C GLU A 190 14.75 -9.96 12.72
N THR A 191 15.86 -9.28 12.44
CA THR A 191 15.88 -7.80 12.37
C THR A 191 15.06 -7.31 11.17
N VAL A 192 15.20 -7.94 10.00
CA VAL A 192 14.38 -7.61 8.82
C VAL A 192 12.90 -7.86 9.11
N LEU A 193 12.57 -9.02 9.71
CA LEU A 193 11.19 -9.36 10.04
C LEU A 193 10.61 -8.46 11.13
N PHE A 194 11.42 -7.99 12.07
CA PHE A 194 11.04 -6.99 13.06
C PHE A 194 10.71 -5.65 12.39
N CYS A 195 11.55 -5.16 11.47
CA CYS A 195 11.27 -3.95 10.70
C CYS A 195 9.93 -4.04 9.96
N ILE A 196 9.67 -5.16 9.29
CA ILE A 196 8.40 -5.39 8.58
C ILE A 196 7.23 -5.29 9.55
N GLU A 197 7.26 -6.02 10.67
CA GLU A 197 6.16 -6.02 11.63
C GLU A 197 5.96 -4.64 12.30
N ALA A 198 7.05 -3.95 12.64
CA ALA A 198 7.01 -2.60 13.18
C ALA A 198 6.37 -1.60 12.20
N CYS A 199 6.65 -1.74 10.90
CA CYS A 199 5.99 -0.92 9.88
C CYS A 199 4.48 -1.21 9.80
N LYS A 200 4.06 -2.48 9.92
CA LYS A 200 2.64 -2.83 9.95
C LYS A 200 1.91 -2.20 11.14
N VAL A 201 2.51 -2.28 12.33
CA VAL A 201 2.00 -1.61 13.53
C VAL A 201 1.90 -0.10 13.30
N LEU A 202 2.92 0.51 12.69
CA LEU A 202 2.94 1.95 12.45
C LEU A 202 1.84 2.36 11.46
N ILE A 203 1.57 1.57 10.42
CA ILE A 203 0.47 1.82 9.47
C ILE A 203 -0.86 1.82 10.22
N GLU A 204 -1.16 0.74 10.94
CA GLU A 204 -2.42 0.60 11.68
C GLU A 204 -2.58 1.69 12.74
N LEU A 205 -1.49 2.03 13.43
CA LEU A 205 -1.48 3.12 14.41
C LEU A 205 -1.73 4.48 13.78
N SER A 206 -1.32 4.69 12.53
CA SER A 206 -1.39 5.99 11.86
C SER A 206 -2.74 6.24 11.18
N VAL A 207 -3.52 5.19 10.88
CA VAL A 207 -4.79 5.35 10.17
C VAL A 207 -5.80 6.03 11.10
N GLN A 208 -6.33 7.18 10.65
CA GLN A 208 -7.31 7.99 11.39
C GLN A 208 -6.83 8.48 12.77
N ASN A 209 -5.51 8.52 12.99
CA ASN A 209 -4.95 8.92 14.29
C ASN A 209 -4.60 10.41 14.31
N ALA A 210 -5.29 11.16 15.18
CA ALA A 210 -5.06 12.59 15.38
C ALA A 210 -3.68 12.90 15.99
N ASN A 211 -2.99 11.91 16.57
CA ASN A 211 -1.65 12.07 17.13
C ASN A 211 -0.53 12.11 16.08
N VAL A 212 -0.84 11.84 14.80
CA VAL A 212 0.12 12.02 13.71
C VAL A 212 0.29 13.53 13.47
N ASP A 213 1.27 14.12 14.14
CA ASP A 213 1.58 15.54 14.06
C ASP A 213 2.81 15.81 13.17
N ALA A 214 3.16 17.09 13.01
CA ALA A 214 4.30 17.50 12.19
C ALA A 214 5.64 16.89 12.66
N GLN A 215 5.79 16.60 13.96
CA GLN A 215 7.01 16.01 14.52
C GLN A 215 7.16 14.55 14.13
N ALA A 216 6.08 13.77 14.23
CA ALA A 216 6.03 12.39 13.77
C ALA A 216 6.35 12.29 12.26
N VAL A 217 5.67 13.13 11.47
CA VAL A 217 5.89 13.22 10.02
C VAL A 217 7.35 13.60 9.72
N HIS A 218 7.90 14.62 10.38
CA HIS A 218 9.30 15.01 10.21
C HIS A 218 10.27 13.86 10.54
N SER A 219 10.02 13.13 11.63
CA SER A 219 10.85 12.01 12.06
C SER A 219 10.84 10.87 11.04
N TRP A 220 9.67 10.56 10.47
CA TRP A 220 9.54 9.59 9.38
C TRP A 220 10.31 10.03 8.13
N PHE A 221 10.13 11.27 7.68
CA PHE A 221 10.82 11.76 6.49
C PHE A 221 12.33 11.90 6.69
N LYS A 222 12.79 12.18 7.92
CA LYS A 222 14.21 12.09 8.27
C LYS A 222 14.74 10.67 8.10
N LEU A 223 14.04 9.65 8.63
CA LEU A 223 14.38 8.25 8.43
C LEU A 223 14.41 7.86 6.95
N MET A 224 13.42 8.31 6.19
CA MET A 224 13.36 8.07 4.76
C MET A 224 14.57 8.67 4.02
N ARG A 225 14.98 9.90 4.36
CA ARG A 225 16.20 10.49 3.80
C ARG A 225 17.44 9.67 4.17
N ASP A 226 17.56 9.28 5.43
CA ASP A 226 18.73 8.55 5.94
C ASP A 226 18.87 7.14 5.33
N THR A 227 17.75 6.54 4.91
CA THR A 227 17.71 5.21 4.25
C THR A 227 17.62 5.28 2.74
N ASN A 228 17.68 6.48 2.14
CA ASN A 228 17.35 6.74 0.74
C ASN A 228 16.05 6.01 0.32
N TYR A 229 15.01 6.18 1.12
CA TYR A 229 13.69 5.59 0.94
C TYR A 229 13.73 4.08 0.78
N SER A 230 14.36 3.40 1.74
CA SER A 230 14.69 1.97 1.77
C SER A 230 15.71 1.46 0.75
N VAL A 231 16.04 2.20 -0.31
CA VAL A 231 16.96 1.73 -1.37
C VAL A 231 18.33 1.38 -0.79
N ALA A 232 18.80 2.14 0.21
CA ALA A 232 20.08 1.86 0.87
C ALA A 232 20.09 0.53 1.63
N LEU A 233 18.93 -0.08 1.92
CA LEU A 233 18.82 -1.39 2.57
C LEU A 233 19.00 -2.55 1.57
N GLY A 234 18.85 -2.33 0.26
CA GLY A 234 18.89 -3.36 -0.76
C GLY A 234 20.13 -4.26 -0.71
N PRO A 235 21.36 -3.72 -0.61
CA PRO A 235 22.58 -4.53 -0.51
C PRO A 235 22.70 -5.36 0.79
N TYR A 236 21.88 -5.06 1.80
CA TYR A 236 21.98 -5.69 3.12
C TYR A 236 20.87 -6.71 3.36
N VAL A 237 19.70 -6.57 2.72
CA VAL A 237 18.58 -7.51 2.88
C VAL A 237 18.75 -8.68 1.91
N SER A 238 19.07 -9.85 2.44
CA SER A 238 19.40 -11.04 1.64
C SER A 238 18.24 -11.62 0.82
N TYR A 239 16.99 -11.43 1.27
CA TYR A 239 15.80 -11.98 0.60
C TYR A 239 15.07 -10.90 -0.20
N HIS A 240 14.99 -11.09 -1.52
CA HIS A 240 14.34 -10.15 -2.43
C HIS A 240 12.89 -9.85 -2.02
N GLU A 241 12.10 -10.88 -1.71
CA GLU A 241 10.69 -10.73 -1.30
C GLU A 241 10.55 -9.87 -0.03
N ALA A 242 11.37 -10.13 1.00
CA ALA A 242 11.36 -9.36 2.23
C ALA A 242 11.76 -7.90 2.00
N PHE A 243 12.73 -7.65 1.12
CA PHE A 243 13.11 -6.30 0.71
C PHE A 243 11.97 -5.59 -0.01
N SER A 244 11.33 -6.26 -0.99
CA SER A 244 10.18 -5.68 -1.71
C SER A 244 9.03 -5.34 -0.76
N ILE A 245 8.72 -6.22 0.20
CA ILE A 245 7.67 -5.95 1.20
C ILE A 245 8.04 -4.75 2.05
N LEU A 246 9.28 -4.68 2.55
CA LEU A 246 9.74 -3.57 3.38
C LEU A 246 9.68 -2.23 2.61
N GLN A 247 10.16 -2.21 1.37
CA GLN A 247 10.07 -1.05 0.49
C GLN A 247 8.62 -0.65 0.23
N GLY A 248 7.74 -1.63 0.04
CA GLY A 248 6.31 -1.39 -0.14
C GLY A 248 5.66 -0.76 1.09
N LEU A 249 5.93 -1.27 2.29
CA LEU A 249 5.42 -0.71 3.54
C LEU A 249 5.96 0.72 3.79
N PHE A 250 7.23 0.99 3.47
CA PHE A 250 7.79 2.35 3.54
C PHE A 250 7.07 3.30 2.59
N THR A 251 6.71 2.82 1.40
CA THR A 251 5.95 3.59 0.41
C THR A 251 4.54 3.91 0.92
N VAL A 252 3.82 2.91 1.43
CA VAL A 252 2.46 3.07 1.99
C VAL A 252 2.47 4.09 3.14
N LEU A 253 3.40 3.96 4.09
CA LEU A 253 3.57 4.93 5.19
C LEU A 253 3.87 6.34 4.69
N THR A 254 4.70 6.45 3.65
CA THR A 254 5.02 7.76 3.06
C THR A 254 3.80 8.40 2.40
N ILE A 255 3.00 7.65 1.63
CA ILE A 255 1.76 8.15 1.03
C ILE A 255 0.79 8.60 2.12
N GLN A 256 0.66 7.81 3.19
CA GLN A 256 -0.18 8.13 4.33
C GLN A 256 0.23 9.44 5.03
N TYR A 257 1.53 9.65 5.27
CA TYR A 257 2.05 10.85 5.93
C TYR A 257 2.13 12.08 5.04
N LEU A 258 2.17 11.91 3.72
CA LEU A 258 1.94 13.04 2.80
C LEU A 258 0.50 13.55 2.91
N ASN A 259 -0.45 12.68 3.27
CA ASN A 259 -1.86 13.00 3.48
C ASN A 259 -2.44 13.88 2.37
N LEU A 260 -2.41 13.35 1.14
CA LEU A 260 -2.80 14.07 -0.09
C LEU A 260 -4.23 14.60 -0.08
N ASN A 261 -5.08 14.16 0.85
CA ASN A 261 -6.44 14.69 0.98
C ASN A 261 -6.47 16.04 1.73
N ASN A 262 -5.54 16.28 2.67
CA ASN A 262 -5.57 17.41 3.60
C ASN A 262 -4.32 18.32 3.54
N SER A 263 -3.34 18.02 2.68
CA SER A 263 -2.06 18.72 2.64
C SER A 263 -2.14 20.11 2.00
N PHE A 264 -2.69 21.09 2.73
CA PHE A 264 -2.72 22.50 2.31
C PHE A 264 -1.74 23.40 3.10
N ASP A 265 -1.36 23.03 4.33
CA ASP A 265 -0.77 24.00 5.27
C ASP A 265 0.69 23.78 5.71
N SER A 266 1.34 22.66 5.37
CA SER A 266 2.68 22.39 5.92
C SER A 266 3.82 22.84 4.99
N SER A 267 4.74 23.62 5.57
CA SER A 267 5.99 24.08 4.98
C SER A 267 7.02 22.94 4.85
N MET A 268 6.69 21.89 4.11
CA MET A 268 7.59 20.76 3.94
C MET A 268 8.68 21.08 2.91
N LYS A 269 9.90 21.36 3.41
CA LYS A 269 11.14 21.37 2.62
C LYS A 269 11.65 19.93 2.48
N LEU A 270 11.23 19.22 1.45
CA LEU A 270 11.77 17.89 1.12
C LEU A 270 12.10 17.80 -0.37
N CYS A 271 13.26 17.21 -0.67
CA CYS A 271 13.70 16.91 -2.03
C CYS A 271 13.34 15.44 -2.32
N PRO A 272 12.37 15.14 -3.19
CA PRO A 272 11.91 13.76 -3.41
C PRO A 272 12.97 12.95 -4.20
N ALA A 273 13.22 11.71 -3.79
CA ALA A 273 14.18 10.82 -4.47
C ALA A 273 13.54 9.56 -5.08
N HIS A 274 12.33 9.17 -4.65
CA HIS A 274 11.63 7.97 -5.14
C HIS A 274 10.40 8.31 -5.99
N ILE A 275 10.08 7.45 -6.98
CA ILE A 275 9.04 7.64 -8.02
C ILE A 275 7.70 8.06 -7.43
N TRP A 276 7.23 7.35 -6.38
CA TRP A 276 5.94 7.58 -5.73
C TRP A 276 5.83 8.93 -5.05
N GLN A 277 6.95 9.37 -4.48
CA GLN A 277 7.02 10.66 -3.82
C GLN A 277 7.15 11.76 -4.85
N MET A 278 7.93 11.57 -5.91
CA MET A 278 7.99 12.54 -7.00
C MET A 278 6.58 12.79 -7.54
N TYR A 279 5.78 11.73 -7.75
CA TYR A 279 4.40 11.87 -8.20
C TYR A 279 3.47 12.48 -7.14
N SER A 280 3.48 11.98 -5.91
CA SER A 280 2.67 12.56 -4.82
C SER A 280 3.03 14.03 -4.55
N TRP A 281 4.32 14.37 -4.68
CA TRP A 281 4.84 15.72 -4.52
C TRP A 281 4.51 16.61 -5.71
N SER A 282 4.46 16.09 -6.94
CA SER A 282 4.00 16.86 -8.09
C SER A 282 2.55 17.29 -7.91
N ILE A 283 1.69 16.41 -7.37
CA ILE A 283 0.31 16.74 -7.02
C ILE A 283 0.26 17.86 -5.97
N ILE A 284 1.05 17.75 -4.89
CA ILE A 284 1.11 18.78 -3.84
C ILE A 284 1.60 20.12 -4.40
N LEU A 285 2.68 20.11 -5.18
CA LEU A 285 3.25 21.31 -5.78
C LEU A 285 2.28 21.97 -6.76
N LEU A 286 1.58 21.17 -7.57
CA LEU A 286 0.60 21.67 -8.52
C LEU A 286 -0.60 22.32 -7.84
N ARG A 287 -1.14 21.69 -6.79
CA ARG A 287 -2.21 22.28 -5.97
C ARG A 287 -1.77 23.58 -5.31
N LYS A 288 -0.54 23.59 -4.78
CA LYS A 288 0.05 24.79 -4.18
C LYS A 288 0.26 25.89 -5.22
N PHE A 289 0.67 25.55 -6.43
CA PHE A 289 0.81 26.49 -7.53
C PHE A 289 -0.53 27.15 -7.87
N TYR A 290 -1.61 26.39 -8.05
CA TYR A 290 -2.94 26.94 -8.30
C TYR A 290 -3.43 27.81 -7.14
N PHE A 291 -3.23 27.38 -5.90
CA PHE A 291 -3.60 28.18 -4.73
C PHE A 291 -2.84 29.52 -4.66
N LEU A 292 -1.52 29.52 -4.89
CA LEU A 292 -0.71 30.74 -4.89
C LEU A 292 -1.05 31.68 -6.06
N GLN A 293 -1.50 31.12 -7.18
CA GLN A 293 -1.96 31.89 -8.34
C GLN A 293 -3.30 32.57 -8.07
N GLU A 294 -4.21 31.89 -7.37
CA GLU A 294 -5.55 32.38 -7.04
C GLU A 294 -5.54 33.35 -5.84
N TYR A 295 -4.66 33.13 -4.85
CA TYR A 295 -4.56 33.92 -3.61
C TYR A 295 -3.14 34.42 -3.31
N PRO A 296 -2.54 35.27 -4.17
CA PRO A 296 -1.18 35.76 -4.00
C PRO A 296 -1.02 36.73 -2.81
N GLU A 297 -2.08 37.45 -2.45
CA GLU A 297 -2.06 38.53 -1.44
C GLU A 297 -2.16 38.04 0.02
N LEU A 298 -2.38 36.75 0.26
CA LEU A 298 -2.43 36.21 1.62
C LEU A 298 -1.04 36.29 2.28
N PRO A 299 -0.93 36.61 3.58
CA PRO A 299 0.37 36.78 4.25
C PRO A 299 1.32 35.58 4.12
N ASN A 300 0.78 34.36 4.14
CA ASN A 300 1.56 33.14 3.95
C ASN A 300 1.98 32.93 2.48
N SER A 301 1.12 33.29 1.54
CA SER A 301 1.42 33.24 0.09
C SER A 301 2.50 34.25 -0.26
N GLU A 302 2.37 35.49 0.18
CA GLU A 302 3.35 36.56 -0.03
C GLU A 302 4.72 36.19 0.55
N LYS A 303 4.74 35.68 1.79
CA LYS A 303 5.97 35.21 2.44
C LYS A 303 6.63 34.07 1.66
N PHE A 304 5.86 33.13 1.12
CA PHE A 304 6.40 32.05 0.30
C PHE A 304 6.92 32.56 -1.05
N LEU A 305 6.13 33.38 -1.75
CA LEU A 305 6.46 33.94 -3.06
C LEU A 305 7.69 34.86 -3.01
N SER A 306 7.95 35.50 -1.87
CA SER A 306 9.18 36.26 -1.64
C SER A 306 10.46 35.40 -1.65
N GLN A 307 10.35 34.11 -1.32
CA GLN A 307 11.46 33.15 -1.27
C GLN A 307 11.52 32.25 -2.49
N PHE A 308 10.38 31.98 -3.12
CA PHE A 308 10.25 31.05 -4.24
C PHE A 308 9.14 31.52 -5.19
N ASN A 309 9.54 32.03 -6.36
CA ASN A 309 8.60 32.65 -7.27
C ASN A 309 7.77 31.61 -8.07
N LEU A 310 6.69 32.06 -8.71
CA LEU A 310 5.78 31.19 -9.46
C LEU A 310 6.46 30.51 -10.66
N SER A 311 7.38 31.18 -11.35
CA SER A 311 8.06 30.60 -12.52
C SER A 311 9.06 29.49 -12.14
N GLN A 312 9.74 29.62 -11.00
CA GLN A 312 10.57 28.55 -10.43
C GLN A 312 9.72 27.36 -9.99
N LEU A 313 8.52 27.61 -9.45
CA LEU A 313 7.57 26.57 -9.09
C LEU A 313 7.05 25.81 -10.31
N GLU A 314 6.64 26.53 -11.35
CA GLU A 314 6.22 25.95 -12.63
C GLU A 314 7.34 25.12 -13.26
N HIS A 315 8.57 25.66 -13.31
CA HIS A 315 9.73 24.91 -13.83
C HIS A 315 9.99 23.64 -13.02
N THR A 316 9.88 23.69 -11.70
CA THR A 316 10.05 22.53 -10.82
C THR A 316 8.96 21.48 -11.07
N ILE A 317 7.70 21.89 -11.20
CA ILE A 317 6.57 21.00 -11.50
C ILE A 317 6.81 20.30 -12.84
N ASN A 318 7.21 21.04 -13.88
CA ASN A 318 7.47 20.48 -15.21
C ASN A 318 8.64 19.49 -15.19
N LEU A 319 9.72 19.80 -14.48
CA LEU A 319 10.84 18.87 -14.29
C LEU A 319 10.42 17.58 -13.57
N VAL A 320 9.57 17.67 -12.56
CA VAL A 320 9.07 16.51 -11.83
C VAL A 320 8.13 15.69 -12.70
N ASN A 321 7.20 16.32 -13.43
CA ASN A 321 6.27 15.63 -14.33
C ASN A 321 7.02 14.89 -15.44
N GLN A 322 8.00 15.53 -16.09
CA GLN A 322 8.85 14.87 -17.10
C GLN A 322 9.57 13.63 -16.55
N LYS A 323 9.99 13.66 -15.27
CA LYS A 323 10.58 12.48 -14.63
C LYS A 323 9.52 11.41 -14.37
N CYS A 324 8.35 11.78 -13.85
CA CYS A 324 7.25 10.86 -13.57
C CYS A 324 6.75 10.14 -14.84
N ASP A 325 6.67 10.84 -15.96
CA ASP A 325 6.24 10.27 -17.25
C ASP A 325 7.21 9.16 -17.71
N ASN A 326 8.50 9.29 -17.41
CA ASN A 326 9.52 8.28 -17.74
C ASN A 326 9.55 7.09 -16.76
N LEU A 327 8.78 7.12 -15.67
CA LEU A 327 8.91 6.19 -14.54
C LEU A 327 7.71 5.24 -14.36
N ASP A 328 6.76 5.21 -15.31
CA ASP A 328 5.59 4.32 -15.34
C ASP A 328 4.92 4.14 -13.97
N VAL A 329 4.52 5.28 -13.38
CA VAL A 329 3.96 5.37 -12.02
C VAL A 329 2.80 4.37 -11.83
N PHE A 330 1.82 4.32 -12.74
CA PHE A 330 0.67 3.44 -12.57
C PHE A 330 1.01 1.94 -12.64
N SER A 331 1.94 1.56 -13.52
CA SER A 331 2.45 0.18 -13.60
C SER A 331 3.12 -0.25 -12.29
N SER A 332 3.99 0.61 -11.76
CA SER A 332 4.73 0.24 -10.55
C SER A 332 3.84 0.32 -9.28
N LEU A 333 2.75 1.13 -9.27
CA LEU A 333 1.72 1.13 -8.22
C LEU A 333 0.92 -0.17 -8.22
N LYS A 334 0.55 -0.64 -9.42
CA LYS A 334 -0.13 -1.92 -9.58
C LYS A 334 0.73 -3.07 -9.05
N LYS A 335 2.02 -3.11 -9.39
CA LYS A 335 2.98 -4.10 -8.84
C LYS A 335 3.07 -4.04 -7.31
N LEU A 336 3.11 -2.82 -6.75
CA LEU A 336 3.13 -2.62 -5.30
C LEU A 336 1.84 -3.15 -4.63
N ASN A 337 0.68 -2.86 -5.22
CA ASN A 337 -0.59 -3.38 -4.73
C ASN A 337 -0.64 -4.90 -4.80
N GLU A 338 -0.19 -5.53 -5.89
CA GLU A 338 -0.15 -6.99 -6.01
C GLU A 338 0.71 -7.66 -4.93
N LEU A 339 1.80 -6.99 -4.51
CA LEU A 339 2.66 -7.46 -3.41
C LEU A 339 1.98 -7.32 -2.03
N LEU A 340 1.15 -6.30 -1.84
CA LEU A 340 0.58 -5.91 -0.56
C LEU A 340 -0.92 -6.25 -0.39
N LYS A 341 -1.60 -6.75 -1.43
CA LYS A 341 -3.05 -7.00 -1.45
C LYS A 341 -3.57 -8.00 -0.41
N PHE A 342 -2.68 -8.67 0.32
CA PHE A 342 -3.05 -9.56 1.42
C PHE A 342 -3.74 -8.80 2.58
N ASP A 343 -3.57 -7.48 2.66
CA ASP A 343 -4.26 -6.61 3.61
C ASP A 343 -4.92 -5.43 2.87
N LYS A 344 -6.24 -5.35 2.96
CA LYS A 344 -7.06 -4.33 2.29
C LYS A 344 -6.75 -2.91 2.78
N LEU A 345 -6.17 -2.75 3.97
CA LEU A 345 -5.76 -1.46 4.50
C LEU A 345 -4.73 -0.77 3.61
N TYR A 346 -3.80 -1.54 3.04
CA TYR A 346 -2.77 -0.99 2.17
C TYR A 346 -3.36 -0.49 0.85
N SER A 347 -4.29 -1.24 0.24
CA SER A 347 -5.03 -0.78 -0.93
C SER A 347 -5.83 0.49 -0.63
N ALA A 348 -6.46 0.58 0.55
CA ALA A 348 -7.17 1.79 0.97
C ALA A 348 -6.23 3.00 1.10
N ILE A 349 -5.02 2.85 1.62
CA ILE A 349 -4.04 3.96 1.66
C ILE A 349 -3.59 4.34 0.24
N LEU A 350 -3.27 3.36 -0.60
CA LEU A 350 -2.88 3.61 -2.00
C LEU A 350 -4.01 4.30 -2.80
N SER A 351 -5.27 4.03 -2.48
CA SER A 351 -6.43 4.67 -3.12
C SER A 351 -6.41 6.20 -2.96
N THR A 352 -5.83 6.72 -1.87
CA THR A 352 -5.74 8.18 -1.64
C THR A 352 -4.89 8.87 -2.70
N LEU A 353 -3.81 8.22 -3.16
CA LEU A 353 -2.99 8.70 -4.26
C LEU A 353 -3.75 8.67 -5.59
N ILE A 354 -4.49 7.58 -5.85
CA ILE A 354 -5.33 7.46 -7.04
C ILE A 354 -6.37 8.58 -7.08
N ILE A 355 -7.16 8.76 -6.01
CA ILE A 355 -8.18 9.80 -5.92
C ILE A 355 -7.57 11.19 -6.08
N ALA A 356 -6.41 11.44 -5.45
CA ALA A 356 -5.72 12.72 -5.56
C ALA A 356 -5.20 13.01 -6.98
N SER A 357 -4.89 11.97 -7.75
CA SER A 357 -4.39 12.06 -9.13
C SER A 357 -5.48 12.17 -10.20
N LEU A 358 -6.71 11.72 -9.92
CA LEU A 358 -7.80 11.68 -10.90
C LEU A 358 -8.06 13.00 -11.66
N PRO A 359 -8.04 14.19 -11.02
CA PRO A 359 -8.24 15.45 -11.73
C PRO A 359 -7.15 15.78 -12.76
N LEU A 360 -5.99 15.11 -12.67
CA LEU A 360 -4.76 15.46 -13.37
C LEU A 360 -4.41 14.47 -14.48
N ILE A 361 -5.10 13.34 -14.55
CA ILE A 361 -4.76 12.24 -15.47
C ILE A 361 -5.86 11.96 -16.48
N THR A 362 -5.46 11.41 -17.62
CA THR A 362 -6.37 10.84 -18.60
C THR A 362 -6.58 9.35 -18.32
N LEU A 363 -7.83 8.87 -18.42
CA LEU A 363 -8.16 7.46 -18.23
C LEU A 363 -7.75 6.63 -19.45
N THR A 364 -6.46 6.25 -19.51
CA THR A 364 -5.94 5.23 -20.43
C THR A 364 -6.19 3.82 -19.87
N SER A 365 -6.08 2.77 -20.70
CA SER A 365 -6.27 1.38 -20.26
C SER A 365 -5.34 1.00 -19.11
N GLU A 366 -4.09 1.48 -19.14
CA GLU A 366 -3.11 1.20 -18.08
C GLU A 366 -3.49 1.86 -16.74
N VAL A 367 -3.92 3.13 -16.80
CA VAL A 367 -4.40 3.87 -15.63
C VAL A 367 -5.62 3.18 -15.04
N THR A 368 -6.64 2.86 -15.85
CA THR A 368 -7.87 2.23 -15.37
C THR A 368 -7.64 0.80 -14.88
N SER A 369 -6.70 0.05 -15.46
CA SER A 369 -6.27 -1.25 -14.95
C SER A 369 -5.60 -1.14 -13.58
N CYS A 370 -4.81 -0.09 -13.34
CA CYS A 370 -4.22 0.22 -12.04
C CYS A 370 -5.31 0.59 -11.02
N ILE A 371 -6.24 1.48 -11.39
CA ILE A 371 -7.39 1.88 -10.56
C ILE A 371 -8.21 0.64 -10.18
N LEU A 372 -8.53 -0.23 -11.15
CA LEU A 372 -9.27 -1.46 -10.89
C LEU A 372 -8.55 -2.38 -9.90
N SER A 373 -7.24 -2.60 -10.08
CA SER A 373 -6.44 -3.43 -9.16
C SER A 373 -6.41 -2.86 -7.73
N ILE A 374 -6.26 -1.53 -7.56
CA ILE A 374 -6.16 -0.91 -6.23
C ILE A 374 -7.54 -0.75 -5.59
N ILE A 375 -8.46 -0.06 -6.26
CA ILE A 375 -9.79 0.26 -5.72
C ILE A 375 -10.63 -1.01 -5.58
N GLY A 376 -10.56 -1.96 -6.53
CA GLY A 376 -11.27 -3.22 -6.44
C GLY A 376 -10.87 -4.10 -5.26
N ASN A 377 -9.65 -3.92 -4.73
CA ASN A 377 -9.17 -4.61 -3.52
C ASN A 377 -9.49 -3.87 -2.21
N CYS A 378 -10.06 -2.67 -2.28
CA CYS A 378 -10.36 -1.86 -1.09
C CYS A 378 -11.60 -2.40 -0.32
N PRO A 379 -11.78 -1.96 0.95
CA PRO A 379 -13.04 -2.14 1.66
C PRO A 379 -14.22 -1.40 0.99
N ASN A 380 -15.45 -1.89 1.15
CA ASN A 380 -16.64 -1.36 0.46
C ASN A 380 -16.88 0.14 0.71
N ASN A 381 -16.66 0.63 1.93
CA ASN A 381 -16.82 2.04 2.24
C ASN A 381 -15.85 2.94 1.47
N VAL A 382 -14.65 2.45 1.16
CA VAL A 382 -13.68 3.17 0.33
C VAL A 382 -14.12 3.15 -1.13
N ILE A 383 -14.62 2.02 -1.62
CA ILE A 383 -15.18 1.89 -2.97
C ILE A 383 -16.37 2.85 -3.16
N GLU A 384 -17.28 2.92 -2.18
CA GLU A 384 -18.41 3.85 -2.19
C GLU A 384 -17.92 5.30 -2.26
N SER A 385 -16.99 5.69 -1.37
CA SER A 385 -16.42 7.05 -1.36
C SER A 385 -15.71 7.41 -2.68
N PHE A 386 -15.15 6.43 -3.38
CA PHE A 386 -14.54 6.62 -4.68
C PHE A 386 -15.57 7.01 -5.75
N PHE A 387 -16.74 6.37 -5.79
CA PHE A 387 -17.82 6.69 -6.73
C PHE A 387 -18.59 7.98 -6.36
N GLU A 388 -18.59 8.37 -5.09
CA GLU A 388 -19.16 9.65 -4.63
C GLU A 388 -18.24 10.85 -4.93
N ASN A 389 -16.96 10.62 -5.23
CA ASN A 389 -16.02 11.69 -5.51
C ASN A 389 -16.31 12.37 -6.86
N ASN A 390 -16.40 13.72 -6.84
CA ASN A 390 -16.69 14.52 -8.03
C ASN A 390 -15.69 14.32 -9.18
N ALA A 391 -14.40 14.16 -8.89
CA ALA A 391 -13.40 13.93 -9.93
C ALA A 391 -13.58 12.57 -10.58
N THR A 392 -13.91 11.54 -9.78
CA THR A 392 -14.27 10.21 -10.30
C THR A 392 -15.51 10.26 -11.18
N GLN A 393 -16.58 10.93 -10.74
CA GLN A 393 -17.82 11.06 -11.52
C GLN A 393 -17.56 11.73 -12.87
N ASN A 394 -16.80 12.83 -12.88
CA ASN A 394 -16.39 13.50 -14.11
C ASN A 394 -15.56 12.58 -15.02
N ALA A 395 -14.61 11.84 -14.45
CA ALA A 395 -13.78 10.90 -15.20
C ALA A 395 -14.61 9.75 -15.81
N ILE A 396 -15.58 9.21 -15.07
CA ILE A 396 -16.53 8.20 -15.55
C ILE A 396 -17.38 8.75 -16.70
N ILE A 397 -17.92 9.98 -16.58
CA ILE A 397 -18.70 10.62 -17.63
C ILE A 397 -17.85 10.75 -18.90
N ILE A 398 -16.60 11.18 -18.79
CA ILE A 398 -15.67 11.31 -19.91
C ILE A 398 -15.31 9.94 -20.52
N ALA A 399 -15.15 8.90 -19.70
CA ALA A 399 -14.93 7.55 -20.21
C ALA A 399 -16.16 7.02 -20.96
N ARG A 400 -17.36 7.27 -20.42
CA ARG A 400 -18.64 6.87 -21.04
C ARG A 400 -18.88 7.56 -22.38
N THR A 401 -18.55 8.84 -22.52
CA THR A 401 -18.74 9.56 -23.80
C THR A 401 -17.82 9.04 -24.91
N LYS A 402 -16.72 8.37 -24.54
CA LYS A 402 -15.80 7.69 -25.47
C LYS A 402 -16.20 6.24 -25.76
N PHE A 403 -17.23 5.71 -25.10
CA PHE A 403 -17.71 4.34 -25.32
C PHE A 403 -18.75 4.30 -26.47
N PRO A 404 -18.65 3.35 -27.43
CA PRO A 404 -17.76 2.20 -27.47
C PRO A 404 -16.48 2.37 -28.29
N LEU A 405 -16.13 3.59 -28.72
CA LEU A 405 -14.91 3.84 -29.50
C LEU A 405 -13.65 3.38 -28.74
N ILE A 406 -13.60 3.65 -27.43
CA ILE A 406 -12.57 3.13 -26.53
C ILE A 406 -13.27 2.32 -25.43
N LEU A 407 -13.12 0.99 -25.48
CA LEU A 407 -13.86 0.06 -24.63
C LEU A 407 -13.26 -0.06 -23.22
N SER A 408 -11.96 -0.36 -23.13
CA SER A 408 -11.32 -0.81 -21.88
C SER A 408 -11.47 0.14 -20.69
N PRO A 409 -11.22 1.47 -20.82
CA PRO A 409 -11.24 2.37 -19.66
C PRO A 409 -12.60 2.42 -18.95
N TYR A 410 -13.69 2.47 -19.72
CA TYR A 410 -15.04 2.53 -19.15
C TYR A 410 -15.45 1.20 -18.51
N ILE A 411 -15.17 0.08 -19.19
CA ILE A 411 -15.45 -1.27 -18.69
C ILE A 411 -14.70 -1.53 -17.37
N GLN A 412 -13.39 -1.25 -17.35
CA GLN A 412 -12.54 -1.46 -16.18
C GLN A 412 -13.00 -0.64 -14.97
N VAL A 413 -13.33 0.64 -15.14
CA VAL A 413 -13.83 1.47 -14.03
C VAL A 413 -15.19 0.98 -13.54
N ALA A 414 -16.10 0.61 -14.45
CA ALA A 414 -17.40 0.07 -14.07
C ALA A 414 -17.26 -1.26 -13.31
N SER A 415 -16.29 -2.10 -13.65
CA SER A 415 -16.06 -3.41 -13.00
C SER A 415 -15.60 -3.32 -11.54
N ILE A 416 -15.22 -2.14 -11.05
CA ILE A 416 -14.87 -1.93 -9.63
C ILE A 416 -16.07 -2.23 -8.72
N ASN A 417 -17.31 -1.98 -9.17
CA ASN A 417 -18.52 -2.24 -8.40
C ASN A 417 -19.62 -2.83 -9.29
N GLY A 418 -20.00 -4.08 -9.02
CA GLY A 418 -20.99 -4.82 -9.81
C GLY A 418 -22.37 -4.17 -9.85
N ASN A 419 -22.83 -3.52 -8.77
CA ASN A 419 -24.12 -2.82 -8.76
C ASN A 419 -24.09 -1.60 -9.67
N PHE A 420 -22.99 -0.83 -9.61
CA PHE A 420 -22.77 0.30 -10.50
C PHE A 420 -22.75 -0.16 -11.97
N ALA A 421 -21.99 -1.21 -12.29
CA ALA A 421 -21.94 -1.79 -13.62
C ALA A 421 -23.33 -2.23 -14.11
N LEU A 422 -24.09 -2.95 -13.26
CA LEU A 422 -25.43 -3.41 -13.60
C LEU A 422 -26.34 -2.24 -14.00
N HIS A 423 -26.36 -1.17 -13.22
CA HIS A 423 -27.19 0.00 -13.49
C HIS A 423 -26.74 0.76 -14.73
N GLU A 424 -25.45 1.03 -14.90
CA GLU A 424 -24.94 1.77 -16.05
C GLU A 424 -25.10 1.00 -17.37
N PHE A 425 -24.83 -0.31 -17.40
CA PHE A 425 -24.92 -1.10 -18.63
C PHE A 425 -26.34 -1.58 -18.96
N ASN A 426 -27.33 -1.41 -18.07
CA ASN A 426 -28.72 -1.69 -18.43
C ASN A 426 -29.30 -0.66 -19.41
N ASP A 427 -28.88 0.60 -19.30
CA ASP A 427 -29.36 1.72 -20.14
C ASP A 427 -28.24 2.74 -20.42
N LEU A 428 -27.43 2.45 -21.44
CA LEU A 428 -26.41 3.40 -21.92
C LEU A 428 -27.07 4.45 -22.80
N LYS A 429 -26.80 5.72 -22.50
CA LYS A 429 -27.50 6.89 -23.08
C LYS A 429 -26.82 7.50 -24.31
N SER A 430 -25.63 7.02 -24.67
CA SER A 430 -24.86 7.58 -25.76
C SER A 430 -24.04 6.54 -26.50
N TYR A 431 -23.90 6.74 -27.81
CA TYR A 431 -23.09 5.91 -28.69
C TYR A 431 -22.19 6.80 -29.53
N ILE A 432 -20.87 6.59 -29.49
CA ILE A 432 -19.92 7.34 -30.31
C ILE A 432 -19.35 6.49 -31.46
N GLN A 433 -19.25 7.08 -32.65
CA GLN A 433 -18.62 6.44 -33.81
C GLN A 433 -17.96 7.47 -34.74
N VAL A 434 -16.95 7.00 -35.47
CA VAL A 434 -16.28 7.75 -36.53
C VAL A 434 -17.02 7.58 -37.86
N PHE A 435 -17.26 8.68 -38.56
CA PHE A 435 -17.81 8.72 -39.92
C PHE A 435 -16.90 9.50 -40.86
N LYS A 436 -16.96 9.19 -42.15
CA LYS A 436 -16.42 10.09 -43.17
C LYS A 436 -17.27 11.35 -43.23
N LYS A 437 -16.62 12.51 -43.29
CA LYS A 437 -17.27 13.82 -43.25
C LYS A 437 -18.30 14.00 -44.37
N GLU A 438 -17.93 13.63 -45.60
CA GLU A 438 -18.81 13.72 -46.77
C GLU A 438 -20.06 12.84 -46.65
N GLU A 439 -19.91 11.66 -46.07
CA GLU A 439 -21.00 10.71 -45.87
C GLU A 439 -22.00 11.23 -44.83
N PHE A 440 -21.49 11.67 -43.68
CA PHE A 440 -22.34 12.13 -42.58
C PHE A 440 -23.07 13.44 -42.90
N ASN A 441 -22.45 14.36 -43.65
CA ASN A 441 -23.08 15.62 -44.08
C ASN A 441 -24.45 15.43 -44.77
N ASN A 442 -24.67 14.28 -45.41
CA ASN A 442 -25.92 13.95 -46.11
C ASN A 442 -26.96 13.23 -45.22
N MET A 443 -26.68 13.08 -43.92
CA MET A 443 -27.47 12.27 -42.98
C MET A 443 -28.00 13.05 -41.77
N TYR A 444 -27.72 14.36 -41.67
CA TYR A 444 -28.19 15.18 -40.57
C TYR A 444 -28.73 16.55 -41.02
N GLN A 445 -29.47 17.18 -40.12
CA GLN A 445 -29.83 18.60 -40.15
C GLN A 445 -29.54 19.22 -38.78
N ILE A 446 -29.36 20.54 -38.70
CA ILE A 446 -29.20 21.23 -37.41
C ILE A 446 -30.52 21.09 -36.62
N ASP A 447 -30.44 20.83 -35.32
CA ASP A 447 -31.63 20.74 -34.48
C ASP A 447 -32.22 22.14 -34.25
N ASP A 448 -33.50 22.31 -34.62
CA ASP A 448 -34.22 23.58 -34.51
C ASP A 448 -34.34 24.06 -33.05
N GLN A 449 -34.23 23.16 -32.07
CA GLN A 449 -34.32 23.46 -30.64
C GLN A 449 -32.98 23.76 -29.99
N ASN A 450 -31.89 23.19 -30.51
CA ASN A 450 -30.55 23.38 -29.98
C ASN A 450 -29.54 23.36 -31.13
N THR A 451 -29.04 24.55 -31.48
CA THR A 451 -28.12 24.74 -32.61
C THR A 451 -26.76 24.06 -32.41
N GLU A 452 -26.41 23.62 -31.20
CA GLU A 452 -25.21 22.83 -30.93
C GLU A 452 -25.36 21.35 -31.29
N LEU A 453 -26.59 20.89 -31.51
CA LEU A 453 -26.91 19.51 -31.85
C LEU A 453 -27.37 19.39 -33.30
N VAL A 454 -27.17 18.19 -33.83
CA VAL A 454 -27.72 17.78 -35.12
C VAL A 454 -28.72 16.67 -34.92
N LYS A 455 -29.68 16.57 -35.84
CA LYS A 455 -30.74 15.57 -35.84
C LYS A 455 -30.60 14.70 -37.09
N THR A 456 -30.61 13.38 -36.93
CA THR A 456 -30.50 12.46 -38.06
C THR A 456 -31.72 12.57 -38.97
N THR A 457 -31.51 12.68 -40.28
CA THR A 457 -32.58 12.77 -41.29
C THR A 457 -32.94 11.43 -41.90
N LYS A 458 -32.14 10.39 -41.62
CA LYS A 458 -32.31 9.01 -42.11
C LYS A 458 -32.02 8.03 -40.98
N PHE A 459 -32.43 6.78 -41.17
CA PHE A 459 -31.96 5.68 -40.35
C PHE A 459 -30.46 5.47 -40.58
N ILE A 460 -29.70 5.26 -39.51
CA ILE A 460 -28.25 5.06 -39.58
C ILE A 460 -27.92 3.71 -38.93
N ASP A 461 -27.24 2.86 -39.69
CA ASP A 461 -26.70 1.60 -39.19
C ASP A 461 -25.36 1.84 -38.50
N VAL A 462 -25.30 1.62 -37.20
CA VAL A 462 -24.04 1.61 -36.44
C VAL A 462 -23.67 0.19 -36.08
N TYR A 463 -22.39 -0.15 -36.18
CA TYR A 463 -21.91 -1.52 -36.02
C TYR A 463 -21.10 -1.66 -34.74
N PRO A 464 -21.40 -2.67 -33.89
CA PRO A 464 -20.54 -2.99 -32.78
C PRO A 464 -19.09 -3.24 -33.23
N PRO A 465 -18.10 -2.91 -32.39
CA PRO A 465 -16.69 -3.23 -32.65
C PRO A 465 -16.49 -4.69 -33.09
N PHE A 466 -15.51 -4.90 -33.97
CA PHE A 466 -15.11 -6.22 -34.50
C PHE A 466 -16.15 -6.94 -35.38
N GLU A 467 -17.22 -6.25 -35.83
CA GLU A 467 -18.21 -6.82 -36.75
C GLU A 467 -17.69 -6.90 -38.20
N ALA A 468 -16.94 -7.96 -38.53
CA ALA A 468 -16.26 -8.10 -39.83
C ALA A 468 -17.19 -8.07 -41.07
N ASN A 469 -18.42 -8.60 -40.95
CA ASN A 469 -19.34 -8.76 -42.07
C ASN A 469 -20.50 -7.75 -42.08
N LYS A 470 -20.52 -6.80 -41.14
CA LYS A 470 -21.63 -5.82 -40.99
C LYS A 470 -23.02 -6.47 -41.01
N LYS A 471 -23.16 -7.70 -40.46
CA LYS A 471 -24.40 -8.50 -40.55
C LYS A 471 -25.46 -8.06 -39.55
N LEU A 472 -25.04 -7.53 -38.41
CA LEU A 472 -25.92 -7.06 -37.35
C LEU A 472 -25.50 -5.64 -36.99
N SER A 473 -26.37 -4.67 -37.32
CA SER A 473 -26.26 -3.28 -36.90
C SER A 473 -27.21 -3.00 -35.74
N MET A 474 -26.86 -1.97 -34.97
CA MET A 474 -27.82 -1.23 -34.16
C MET A 474 -28.36 -0.10 -35.05
N VAL A 475 -29.67 -0.06 -35.24
CA VAL A 475 -30.31 0.93 -36.12
C VAL A 475 -30.69 2.16 -35.29
N LEU A 476 -30.05 3.29 -35.60
CA LEU A 476 -30.43 4.59 -35.04
C LEU A 476 -31.64 5.11 -35.80
N SER A 477 -32.70 5.44 -35.07
CA SER A 477 -33.95 5.93 -35.66
C SER A 477 -33.79 7.32 -36.25
N LEU A 478 -34.65 7.63 -37.23
CA LEU A 478 -34.78 8.98 -37.75
C LEU A 478 -35.12 9.94 -36.61
N GLY A 479 -34.42 11.07 -36.56
CA GLY A 479 -34.61 12.08 -35.54
C GLY A 479 -33.76 11.93 -34.29
N THR A 480 -32.85 10.97 -34.26
CA THR A 480 -31.87 10.83 -33.18
C THR A 480 -31.00 12.08 -33.11
N LYS A 481 -30.86 12.66 -31.91
CA LYS A 481 -30.00 13.82 -31.67
C LYS A 481 -28.55 13.37 -31.56
N ALA A 482 -27.62 14.17 -32.08
CA ALA A 482 -26.20 13.88 -32.03
C ALA A 482 -25.38 15.16 -31.91
N LYS A 483 -24.13 15.01 -31.44
CA LYS A 483 -23.13 16.07 -31.42
C LYS A 483 -21.96 15.68 -32.30
N ILE A 484 -21.52 16.60 -33.15
CA ILE A 484 -20.35 16.42 -34.01
C ILE A 484 -19.12 16.97 -33.29
N LEU A 485 -18.09 16.16 -33.21
CA LEU A 485 -16.79 16.47 -32.61
C LEU A 485 -15.70 16.36 -33.69
N PRO A 486 -14.65 17.19 -33.64
CA PRO A 486 -13.54 17.08 -34.56
C PRO A 486 -12.81 15.75 -34.37
N SER A 487 -12.48 15.06 -35.47
CA SER A 487 -11.59 13.89 -35.47
C SER A 487 -10.13 14.33 -35.66
N ALA A 488 -9.19 13.46 -35.32
CA ALA A 488 -7.77 13.66 -35.61
C ALA A 488 -7.49 13.66 -37.13
N ASN A 489 -8.29 12.90 -37.89
CA ASN A 489 -8.25 12.90 -39.35
C ASN A 489 -9.21 13.98 -39.89
N PRO A 490 -8.75 14.95 -40.71
CA PRO A 490 -9.59 16.03 -41.25
C PRO A 490 -10.75 15.56 -42.14
N ASP A 491 -10.64 14.36 -42.73
CA ASP A 491 -11.69 13.75 -43.57
C ASP A 491 -12.74 12.98 -42.76
N GLU A 492 -12.54 12.87 -41.45
CA GLU A 492 -13.42 12.14 -40.54
C GLU A 492 -14.05 13.07 -39.50
N VAL A 493 -15.20 12.65 -39.01
CA VAL A 493 -15.90 13.32 -37.91
C VAL A 493 -16.26 12.29 -36.85
N LEU A 494 -16.12 12.68 -35.59
CA LEU A 494 -16.61 11.91 -34.45
C LEU A 494 -18.05 12.34 -34.20
N VAL A 495 -18.96 11.38 -34.17
CA VAL A 495 -20.38 11.66 -33.93
C VAL A 495 -20.81 10.94 -32.67
N THR A 496 -21.27 11.69 -31.67
CA THR A 496 -21.86 11.16 -30.44
C THR A 496 -23.37 11.24 -30.55
N PHE A 497 -24.03 10.10 -30.72
CA PHE A 497 -25.48 9.98 -30.74
C PHE A 497 -26.04 9.89 -29.32
N LEU A 498 -27.12 10.63 -29.06
CA LEU A 498 -27.95 10.49 -27.87
C LEU A 498 -28.97 9.38 -28.13
N TYR A 499 -28.57 8.15 -27.85
CA TYR A 499 -29.35 6.95 -28.14
C TYR A 499 -29.26 5.97 -26.98
N ASN A 500 -30.41 5.48 -26.53
CA ASN A 500 -30.51 4.54 -25.42
C ASN A 500 -30.42 3.10 -25.91
N TYR A 501 -29.52 2.32 -25.33
CA TYR A 501 -29.36 0.90 -25.66
C TYR A 501 -28.90 0.09 -24.45
N ASN A 502 -29.17 -1.22 -24.50
CA ASN A 502 -28.70 -2.15 -23.48
C ASN A 502 -27.21 -2.47 -23.71
N GLY A 503 -26.37 -2.00 -22.80
CA GLY A 503 -24.92 -2.20 -22.82
C GLY A 503 -24.50 -3.66 -22.63
N TRP A 504 -25.24 -4.45 -21.85
CA TRP A 504 -24.96 -5.88 -21.68
C TRP A 504 -25.14 -6.68 -22.98
N ALA A 505 -26.24 -6.46 -23.69
CA ALA A 505 -26.49 -7.05 -25.00
C ALA A 505 -25.42 -6.61 -26.02
N PHE A 506 -25.02 -5.34 -25.97
CA PHE A 506 -23.94 -4.80 -26.78
C PHE A 506 -22.60 -5.49 -26.50
N LEU A 507 -22.18 -5.59 -25.24
CA LEU A 507 -20.95 -6.26 -24.83
C LEU A 507 -20.97 -7.76 -25.17
N GLY A 508 -22.11 -8.43 -25.01
CA GLY A 508 -22.29 -9.81 -25.44
C GLY A 508 -22.08 -10.00 -26.94
N ARG A 509 -22.53 -9.03 -27.76
CA ARG A 509 -22.25 -9.04 -29.19
C ARG A 509 -20.78 -8.75 -29.50
N VAL A 510 -20.15 -7.79 -28.82
CA VAL A 510 -18.71 -7.52 -28.95
C VAL A 510 -17.91 -8.78 -28.64
N LEU A 511 -18.23 -9.49 -27.55
CA LEU A 511 -17.59 -10.75 -27.18
C LEU A 511 -17.76 -11.84 -28.25
N GLN A 512 -18.99 -11.97 -28.80
CA GLN A 512 -19.26 -12.89 -29.91
C GLN A 512 -18.49 -12.51 -31.19
N ASN A 513 -18.22 -11.23 -31.41
CA ASN A 513 -17.48 -10.76 -32.57
C ASN A 513 -15.98 -11.04 -32.41
N VAL A 514 -15.43 -10.71 -31.24
CA VAL A 514 -14.04 -11.02 -30.90
C VAL A 514 -13.79 -12.52 -31.02
N SER A 515 -14.68 -13.39 -30.51
CA SER A 515 -14.48 -14.84 -30.57
C SER A 515 -14.36 -15.42 -31.99
N LYS A 516 -14.93 -14.76 -33.01
CA LYS A 516 -14.82 -15.17 -34.42
C LYS A 516 -13.47 -14.84 -35.05
N ILE A 517 -12.78 -13.85 -34.51
CA ILE A 517 -11.47 -13.36 -35.00
C ILE A 517 -10.36 -13.54 -33.97
N PHE A 518 -10.66 -14.26 -32.88
CA PHE A 518 -9.81 -14.31 -31.70
C PHE A 518 -8.47 -14.96 -32.00
N ASN A 519 -7.40 -14.28 -31.60
CA ASN A 519 -6.05 -14.75 -31.75
C ASN A 519 -5.31 -14.57 -30.42
N ASN A 520 -4.78 -15.66 -29.86
CA ASN A 520 -4.04 -15.64 -28.59
C ASN A 520 -2.78 -14.76 -28.63
N SER A 521 -2.29 -14.38 -29.82
CA SER A 521 -1.16 -13.46 -29.95
C SER A 521 -1.53 -11.98 -29.87
N ASP A 522 -2.82 -11.65 -29.88
CA ASP A 522 -3.30 -10.27 -29.79
C ASP A 522 -3.65 -9.93 -28.33
N SER A 523 -2.76 -9.18 -27.68
CA SER A 523 -2.90 -8.82 -26.27
C SER A 523 -4.09 -7.90 -26.01
N GLU A 524 -4.47 -7.04 -26.95
CA GLU A 524 -5.55 -6.08 -26.75
C GLU A 524 -6.92 -6.77 -26.73
N THR A 525 -7.16 -7.69 -27.68
CA THR A 525 -8.40 -8.47 -27.69
C THR A 525 -8.48 -9.42 -26.52
N MET A 526 -7.35 -10.00 -26.07
CA MET A 526 -7.31 -10.82 -24.86
C MET A 526 -7.65 -10.01 -23.60
N GLU A 527 -7.06 -8.82 -23.42
CA GLU A 527 -7.36 -7.94 -22.28
C GLU A 527 -8.83 -7.50 -22.30
N LEU A 528 -9.36 -7.15 -23.46
CA LEU A 528 -10.78 -6.79 -23.61
C LEU A 528 -11.71 -7.94 -23.20
N VAL A 529 -11.41 -9.18 -23.62
CA VAL A 529 -12.20 -10.36 -23.23
C VAL A 529 -12.15 -10.55 -21.72
N ILE A 530 -10.97 -10.45 -21.10
CA ILE A 530 -10.81 -10.55 -19.64
C ILE A 530 -11.64 -9.46 -18.94
N ASN A 531 -11.58 -8.22 -19.43
CA ASN A 531 -12.33 -7.10 -18.85
C ASN A 531 -13.85 -7.32 -18.94
N ILE A 532 -14.36 -7.91 -20.04
CA ILE A 532 -15.79 -8.22 -20.21
C ILE A 532 -16.21 -9.41 -19.33
N LEU A 533 -15.32 -10.37 -19.07
CA LEU A 533 -15.64 -11.57 -18.30
C LEU A 533 -15.47 -11.41 -16.78
N ASN A 534 -14.73 -10.40 -16.33
CA ASN A 534 -14.46 -10.16 -14.90
C ASN A 534 -15.64 -9.52 -14.13
N TYR A 535 -16.85 -9.48 -14.71
CA TYR A 535 -18.07 -9.00 -14.04
C TYR A 535 -18.77 -10.06 -13.20
#